data_AF-X1RNC5-F1
#
_entry.id   AF-X1RNC5-F1
#
_cell.length_a   1.000
_cell.length_b   1.000
_cell.length_c   1.000
_cell.angle_alpha   90.00
_cell.angle_beta   90.00
_cell.angle_gamma   90.00
#
_symmetry.space_group_name_H-M   'P 1'
#
loop_
_entity.id
_entity.type
_entity.pdbx_description
1 polymer ?
#
loop_
_entity_poly.entity_id
_entity_poly.type
_entity_poly.pdbx_seq_one_letter_code
_entity_poly.pdbx_strand_id
1 'polypeptide(L)'
;MSKNDEKPEDKPGEETPEPTIEDLLKDLPLKEEQKALLAKVIGGVVVSLNQINTRLDTLEKQPAAENPDLYSGLSAEQKYQVLMAKASGPAAAAQQGLLQALLSRS
;
A
#
# COMPACT_ATOMS: atom_id res chain seq x y z
N MET A 1 -47.74 30.60 -21.26
CA MET A 1 -46.96 30.16 -20.09
C MET A 1 -47.46 28.79 -19.70
N SER A 2 -46.68 27.74 -19.95
CA SER A 2 -46.85 26.43 -19.31
C SER A 2 -45.44 25.91 -19.06
N LYS A 3 -45.02 25.90 -17.79
CA LYS A 3 -43.79 25.25 -17.37
C LYS A 3 -44.13 23.77 -17.17
N ASN A 4 -43.61 22.91 -18.04
CA ASN A 4 -43.56 21.48 -17.78
C ASN A 4 -42.37 21.25 -16.83
N ASP A 5 -42.67 21.03 -15.56
CA ASP A 5 -41.72 20.45 -14.61
C ASP A 5 -41.66 18.94 -14.87
N GLU A 6 -40.83 18.53 -15.82
CA GLU A 6 -40.40 17.13 -15.97
C GLU A 6 -39.19 16.92 -15.07
N LYS A 7 -39.44 16.38 -13.89
CA LYS A 7 -38.43 15.85 -12.99
C LYS A 7 -37.83 14.61 -13.67
N PRO A 8 -36.50 14.47 -13.83
CA PRO A 8 -35.95 13.22 -14.36
C PRO A 8 -36.26 12.10 -13.36
N GLU A 9 -36.96 11.08 -13.84
CA GLU A 9 -37.12 9.81 -13.13
C GLU A 9 -35.72 9.18 -12.97
N ASP A 10 -35.14 9.34 -11.79
CA ASP A 10 -33.95 8.63 -11.36
C ASP A 10 -34.35 7.17 -11.09
N LYS A 11 -34.45 6.38 -12.16
CA LYS A 11 -34.61 4.93 -12.06
C LYS A 11 -33.29 4.39 -11.49
N PRO A 12 -33.30 3.67 -10.36
CA PRO A 12 -32.08 3.03 -9.88
C PRO A 12 -31.64 2.07 -10.99
N GLY A 13 -30.49 2.36 -11.60
CA GLY A 13 -29.88 1.51 -12.60
C GLY A 13 -29.80 0.10 -12.04
N GLU A 14 -30.25 -0.87 -12.83
CA GLU A 14 -30.10 -2.29 -12.53
C GLU A 14 -28.65 -2.53 -12.08
N GLU A 15 -28.48 -2.91 -10.81
CA GLU A 15 -27.22 -3.43 -10.30
C GLU A 15 -26.93 -4.71 -11.09
N THR A 16 -26.25 -4.57 -12.22
CA THR A 16 -25.68 -5.73 -12.92
C THR A 16 -24.76 -6.41 -11.90
N PRO A 17 -25.03 -7.67 -11.52
CA PRO A 17 -24.23 -8.36 -10.53
C PRO A 17 -22.76 -8.31 -10.96
N GLU A 18 -21.88 -7.90 -10.06
CA GLU A 18 -20.45 -7.91 -10.36
C GLU A 18 -20.04 -9.34 -10.72
N PRO A 19 -19.39 -9.55 -11.89
CA PRO A 19 -19.01 -10.88 -12.33
C PRO A 19 -18.05 -11.51 -11.33
N THR A 20 -18.30 -12.78 -10.98
CA THR A 20 -17.40 -13.54 -10.11
C THR A 20 -16.07 -13.83 -10.82
N ILE A 21 -15.03 -14.19 -10.07
CA ILE A 21 -13.75 -14.59 -10.68
C ILE A 21 -13.97 -15.81 -11.57
N GLU A 22 -14.83 -16.73 -11.16
CA GLU A 22 -15.21 -17.92 -11.91
C GLU A 22 -15.90 -17.55 -13.23
N ASP A 23 -16.75 -16.51 -13.22
CA ASP A 23 -17.37 -15.98 -14.43
C ASP A 23 -16.37 -15.37 -15.40
N LEU A 24 -15.31 -14.75 -14.90
CA LEU A 24 -14.24 -14.20 -15.73
C LEU A 24 -13.34 -15.31 -16.29
N LEU A 25 -13.17 -16.41 -15.55
CA LEU A 25 -12.27 -17.50 -15.92
C LEU A 25 -12.88 -18.54 -16.87
N LYS A 26 -14.21 -18.64 -16.94
CA LYS A 26 -14.90 -19.65 -17.76
C LYS A 26 -14.58 -19.54 -19.26
N ASP A 27 -14.44 -18.31 -19.75
CA ASP A 27 -14.23 -18.01 -21.18
C ASP A 27 -12.76 -18.08 -21.61
N LEU A 28 -11.82 -18.27 -20.67
CA LEU A 28 -10.41 -18.43 -21.03
C LEU A 28 -10.13 -19.83 -21.59
N PRO A 29 -9.31 -19.93 -22.66
CA PRO A 29 -8.86 -21.20 -23.23
C PRO A 29 -7.76 -21.84 -22.37
N LEU A 30 -8.03 -22.02 -21.08
CA LEU A 30 -7.15 -22.62 -20.10
C LEU A 30 -7.72 -23.97 -19.64
N LYS A 31 -6.84 -24.86 -19.15
CA LYS A 31 -7.29 -26.09 -18.50
C LYS A 31 -7.93 -25.77 -17.14
N GLU A 32 -8.88 -26.58 -16.70
CA GLU A 32 -9.59 -26.38 -15.42
C GLU A 32 -8.64 -26.30 -14.21
N GLU A 33 -7.55 -27.07 -14.22
CA GLU A 33 -6.50 -27.01 -13.19
C GLU A 33 -5.82 -25.63 -13.14
N GLN A 34 -5.60 -25.00 -14.29
CA GLN A 34 -4.97 -23.69 -14.40
C GLN A 34 -5.94 -22.57 -13.99
N LYS A 35 -7.23 -22.71 -14.31
CA LYS A 35 -8.27 -21.80 -13.83
C LYS A 35 -8.40 -21.86 -12.32
N ALA A 36 -8.40 -23.06 -11.73
CA ALA A 36 -8.44 -23.24 -10.28
C ALA A 36 -7.22 -22.63 -9.57
N LEU A 37 -6.02 -22.76 -10.17
CA LEU A 37 -4.83 -22.10 -9.65
C LEU A 37 -4.96 -20.57 -9.72
N LEU A 38 -5.42 -20.04 -10.84
CA LEU A 38 -5.58 -18.60 -11.05
C LEU A 38 -6.63 -18.01 -10.11
N ALA A 39 -7.78 -18.69 -9.92
CA ALA A 39 -8.80 -18.30 -8.96
C ALA A 39 -8.24 -18.21 -7.53
N LYS A 40 -7.43 -19.21 -7.13
CA LYS A 40 -6.76 -19.20 -5.82
C LYS A 40 -5.77 -18.04 -5.67
N VAL A 41 -4.98 -17.75 -6.70
CA VAL A 41 -4.02 -16.63 -6.69
C VAL A 41 -4.77 -15.31 -6.57
N ILE A 42 -5.79 -15.07 -7.39
CA ILE A 42 -6.57 -13.83 -7.37
C ILE A 42 -7.29 -13.69 -6.01
N GLY A 43 -7.91 -14.76 -5.50
CA GLY A 43 -8.52 -14.76 -4.17
C GLY A 43 -7.52 -14.42 -3.06
N GLY A 44 -6.30 -14.97 -3.12
CA GLY A 44 -5.23 -14.63 -2.17
C GLY A 44 -4.80 -13.17 -2.22
N VAL A 45 -4.76 -12.57 -3.42
CA VAL A 45 -4.46 -11.13 -3.59
C VAL A 45 -5.55 -10.27 -2.97
N VAL A 46 -6.83 -10.58 -3.21
CA VAL A 46 -7.97 -9.84 -2.62
C VAL A 46 -7.92 -9.89 -1.10
N VAL A 47 -7.66 -11.07 -0.52
CA VAL A 47 -7.49 -11.22 0.94
C VAL A 47 -6.34 -10.35 1.46
N SER A 48 -5.20 -10.37 0.75
CA SER A 48 -4.02 -9.59 1.14
C SER A 48 -4.30 -8.08 1.08
N LEU A 49 -4.98 -7.60 0.04
CA LEU A 49 -5.38 -6.19 -0.10
C LEU A 49 -6.32 -5.75 1.02
N ASN A 50 -7.32 -6.56 1.38
CA ASN A 50 -8.21 -6.25 2.49
C ASN A 50 -7.47 -6.17 3.84
N GLN A 51 -6.51 -7.06 4.07
CA GLN A 51 -5.66 -6.99 5.27
C GLN A 51 -4.79 -5.73 5.28
N ILE A 52 -4.22 -5.33 4.15
CA ILE A 52 -3.43 -4.10 4.02
C ILE A 52 -4.31 -2.88 4.31
N ASN A 53 -5.49 -2.78 3.68
CA ASN A 53 -6.41 -1.67 3.90
C ASN A 53 -6.83 -1.57 5.37
N THR A 54 -7.13 -2.70 6.01
CA THR A 54 -7.47 -2.74 7.45
C THR A 54 -6.31 -2.25 8.33
N ARG A 55 -5.08 -2.64 8.00
CA ARG A 55 -3.88 -2.18 8.71
C ARG A 55 -3.63 -0.69 8.50
N LEU A 56 -3.80 -0.19 7.27
CA LEU A 56 -3.68 1.23 6.97
C LEU A 56 -4.72 2.06 7.73
N ASP A 57 -5.98 1.66 7.70
CA ASP A 57 -7.06 2.31 8.46
C ASP A 57 -6.77 2.29 9.97
N THR A 58 -6.20 1.19 10.48
CA THR A 58 -5.76 1.11 11.88
C THR A 58 -4.60 2.07 12.18
N LEU A 59 -3.63 2.21 11.27
CA LEU A 59 -2.49 3.12 11.42
C LEU A 59 -2.91 4.59 11.29
N GLU A 60 -3.86 4.91 10.42
CA GLU A 60 -4.41 6.26 10.26
C GLU A 60 -5.21 6.70 11.49
N LYS A 61 -5.92 5.76 12.12
CA LYS A 61 -6.69 6.00 13.35
C LYS A 61 -5.84 5.92 14.62
N GLN A 62 -4.63 5.36 14.54
CA GLN A 62 -3.71 5.43 15.66
C GLN A 62 -3.35 6.90 15.86
N PRO A 63 -3.53 7.45 17.08
CA PRO A 63 -3.00 8.76 17.39
C PRO A 63 -1.52 8.70 17.04
N ALA A 64 -1.01 9.70 16.30
CA ALA A 64 0.40 9.82 16.04
C ALA A 64 1.09 9.59 17.37
N ALA A 65 1.89 8.51 17.47
CA ALA A 65 2.61 8.20 18.70
C ALA A 65 3.20 9.52 19.16
N GLU A 66 2.94 9.93 20.41
CA GLU A 66 3.61 11.07 21.01
C GLU A 66 5.08 10.76 20.83
N ASN A 67 5.66 11.27 19.76
CA ASN A 67 7.03 11.06 19.42
C ASN A 67 7.65 12.13 20.31
N PRO A 68 8.16 11.77 21.51
CA PRO A 68 8.82 12.78 22.31
C PRO A 68 9.84 13.38 21.35
N ASP A 69 9.78 14.70 21.14
CA ASP A 69 10.73 15.36 20.25
C ASP A 69 12.10 14.85 20.70
N LEU A 70 12.71 13.98 19.90
CA LEU A 70 13.89 13.20 20.30
C LEU A 70 15.05 14.16 20.60
N TYR A 71 14.87 15.40 20.19
CA TYR A 71 15.75 16.54 20.33
C TYR A 71 15.17 17.62 21.25
N SER A 72 14.11 17.33 22.01
CA SER A 72 13.57 18.25 23.02
C SER A 72 14.69 18.60 24.02
N GLY A 73 14.85 19.89 24.30
CA GLY A 73 15.96 20.41 25.12
C GLY A 73 17.27 20.68 24.39
N LEU A 74 17.41 20.30 23.12
CA LEU A 74 18.56 20.70 22.28
C LEU A 74 18.32 22.05 21.61
N SER A 75 19.37 22.88 21.54
CA SER A 75 19.36 24.09 20.73
C SER A 75 19.30 23.75 19.23
N ALA A 76 18.83 24.67 18.39
CA ALA A 76 18.72 24.44 16.94
C ALA A 76 20.03 23.98 16.29
N GLU A 77 21.16 24.53 16.75
CA GLU A 77 22.51 24.15 16.32
C GLU A 77 22.84 22.70 16.68
N GLN A 78 22.53 22.28 17.91
CA GLN A 78 22.73 20.90 18.36
C GLN A 78 21.83 19.92 17.59
N LYS A 79 20.57 20.29 17.32
CA LYS A 79 19.67 19.49 16.48
C LYS A 79 20.26 19.30 15.08
N TYR A 80 20.76 20.38 14.49
CA TYR A 80 21.36 20.37 13.15
C TYR A 80 22.59 19.45 13.09
N GLN A 81 23.50 19.54 14.07
CA GLN A 81 24.67 18.67 14.13
C GLN A 81 24.31 17.19 14.27
N VAL A 82 23.32 16.85 15.10
CA VAL A 82 22.86 15.47 15.27
C VAL A 82 22.21 14.93 13.99
N LEU A 83 21.41 15.74 13.30
CA LEU A 83 20.80 15.36 12.02
C LEU A 83 21.87 15.16 10.93
N MET A 84 22.88 16.01 10.87
CA MET A 84 24.01 15.85 9.94
C MET A 84 24.84 14.60 10.24
N ALA A 85 25.12 14.32 11.52
CA ALA A 85 25.83 13.10 11.92
C ALA A 85 25.02 11.83 11.63
N LYS A 86 23.69 11.87 11.78
CA LYS A 86 22.81 10.74 11.43
C LYS A 86 22.73 10.53 9.92
N ALA A 87 22.77 11.60 9.14
CA ALA A 87 22.76 11.52 7.67
C ALA A 87 24.08 10.96 7.11
N SER A 88 25.22 11.19 7.78
CA SER A 88 26.53 10.69 7.33
C SER A 88 26.81 9.23 7.69
N GLY A 89 26.13 8.67 8.70
CA GLY A 89 26.30 7.28 9.14
C GLY A 89 25.99 6.21 8.07
N PRO A 90 24.84 6.25 7.38
CA PRO A 90 24.48 5.27 6.35
C PRO A 90 25.46 5.24 5.17
N ALA A 91 26.03 6.38 4.79
CA ALA A 91 27.04 6.47 3.75
C ALA A 91 28.36 5.78 4.17
N ALA A 92 28.79 5.96 5.42
CA ALA A 92 29.97 5.30 5.96
C ALA A 92 29.76 3.78 6.14
N ALA A 93 28.59 3.35 6.61
CA ALA A 93 28.25 1.94 6.76
C ALA A 93 28.12 1.22 5.40
N ALA A 94 27.53 1.88 4.39
CA ALA A 94 27.46 1.35 3.04
C ALA A 94 28.85 1.20 2.39
N GLN A 95 29.75 2.16 2.62
CA GLN A 95 31.15 2.05 2.17
C GLN A 95 31.88 0.88 2.82
N GLN A 96 31.70 0.66 4.13
CA GLN A 96 32.30 -0.49 4.82
C GLN A 96 31.70 -1.82 4.34
N GLY A 97 30.39 -1.89 4.13
CA GLY A 97 29.72 -3.06 3.59
C GLY A 97 30.20 -3.40 2.16
N LEU A 98 30.38 -2.39 1.32
CA LEU A 98 30.94 -2.56 -0.03
C LEU A 98 32.39 -3.06 0.02
N LEU A 99 33.24 -2.50 0.89
CA LEU A 99 34.62 -2.96 1.05
C LEU A 99 34.70 -4.41 1.55
N GLN A 100 33.85 -4.79 2.51
CA GLN A 100 33.76 -6.18 2.97
C GLN A 100 33.26 -7.12 1.88
N ALA A 101 32.27 -6.70 1.08
CA ALA A 101 31.76 -7.49 -0.03
C ALA A 101 32.81 -7.68 -1.15
N LEU A 102 33.69 -6.69 -1.37
CA LEU A 102 34.78 -6.79 -2.34
C LEU A 102 35.92 -7.68 -1.84
N LEU A 103 36.31 -7.57 -0.57
CA LEU A 103 37.33 -8.42 0.07
C LEU A 103 36.89 -9.89 0.22
N SER A 104 35.59 -10.13 0.39
CA SER A 104 35.03 -11.48 0.47
C SER A 104 34.87 -12.15 -0.91
N ARG A 105 35.16 -11.42 -2.00
CA ARG A 105 35.02 -11.88 -3.39
C ARG A 105 36.37 -12.15 -4.08
N SER A 106 37.49 -11.88 -3.39
CA SER A 106 38.86 -12.26 -3.77
C SER A 106 39.27 -13.55 -3.07
#